data_AF-A0A955Z2L3-F1
#
_entry.id   AF-A0A955Z2L3-F1
#
_cell.length_a   1.000
_cell.length_b   1.000
_cell.length_c   1.000
_cell.angle_alpha   90.00
_cell.angle_beta   90.00
_cell.angle_gamma   90.00
#
_symmetry.space_group_name_H-M   'P 1'
#
loop_
_entity.id
_entity.type
_entity.pdbx_description
1 polymer ?
#
loop_
_entity_poly.entity_id
_entity_poly.type
_entity_poly.pdbx_seq_one_letter_code
_entity_poly.pdbx_strand_id
1 'polypeptide(L)'
;MVDRRLKIGALAALGAALLVAAVVDRRRARAAMCEGAPPVLDADGVRVMVESEIDGFVLRPGRVARCDDPGATPVWRKVRDLVREAQLVRPDGRPVVAHHAPKTRRDLPLATRLEVHEASGELVCGRDAVDTDASVWIHELTHARVATGTAPRARGAHDVLRALGEAAGDFVAASVTGRATIGSSLVVRDLSAPPRLGPEGFAALSLGHGVVDPHAVGWDIAAALYAAPERRAPSFRAGLLRCFDAPRAEDDAVELVRAFVAACPPEVRGEVRGVVRQVTPEGVVPE
;
A
#
# COMPACT_ATOMS: atom_id res chain seq x y z
N MET A 1 8.36 38.69 -46.79
CA MET A 1 7.71 38.26 -45.54
C MET A 1 7.50 36.76 -45.62
N VAL A 2 8.36 35.96 -44.99
CA VAL A 2 8.14 34.51 -44.86
C VAL A 2 7.15 34.29 -43.72
N ASP A 3 6.04 33.66 -44.06
CA ASP A 3 4.83 33.55 -43.24
C ASP A 3 5.13 32.92 -41.87
N ARG A 4 4.92 33.69 -40.80
CA ARG A 4 5.09 33.23 -39.40
C ARG A 4 4.21 32.02 -39.09
N ARG A 5 3.11 31.81 -39.83
CA ARG A 5 2.22 30.65 -39.63
C ARG A 5 2.85 29.33 -40.05
N LEU A 6 3.70 29.33 -41.08
CA LEU A 6 4.43 28.13 -41.53
C LEU A 6 5.47 27.67 -40.51
N LYS A 7 6.13 28.60 -39.81
CA LYS A 7 7.13 28.26 -38.77
C LYS A 7 6.50 27.64 -37.51
N ILE A 8 5.31 28.09 -37.11
CA ILE A 8 4.60 27.56 -35.94
C ILE A 8 4.07 26.15 -36.22
N GLY A 9 3.54 25.89 -37.42
CA GLY A 9 3.09 24.55 -37.82
C GLY A 9 4.23 23.53 -37.89
N ALA A 10 5.39 23.92 -38.40
CA ALA A 10 6.57 23.05 -38.48
C ALA A 10 7.14 22.68 -37.10
N LEU A 11 7.17 23.63 -36.15
CA LEU A 11 7.63 23.38 -34.78
C LEU A 11 6.64 22.50 -33.99
N ALA A 12 5.34 22.67 -34.18
CA ALA A 12 4.33 21.81 -33.56
C ALA A 12 4.39 20.37 -34.09
N ALA A 13 4.63 20.19 -35.40
CA ALA A 13 4.79 18.87 -36.01
C ALA A 13 6.09 18.16 -35.54
N LEU A 14 7.19 18.90 -35.39
CA LEU A 14 8.45 18.39 -34.83
C LEU A 14 8.31 18.01 -33.35
N GLY A 15 7.60 18.82 -32.55
CA GLY A 15 7.31 18.52 -31.15
C GLY A 15 6.44 17.26 -31.00
N ALA A 16 5.40 17.12 -31.82
CA ALA A 16 4.56 15.92 -31.83
C ALA A 16 5.32 14.67 -32.30
N ALA A 17 6.16 14.78 -33.33
CA ALA A 17 6.97 13.67 -33.83
C ALA A 17 8.01 13.21 -32.79
N LEU A 18 8.64 14.13 -32.06
CA LEU A 18 9.56 13.80 -30.96
C LEU A 18 8.82 13.15 -29.78
N LEU A 19 7.60 13.58 -29.48
CA LEU A 19 6.78 12.97 -28.43
C LEU A 19 6.33 11.56 -28.82
N VAL A 20 5.92 11.36 -30.07
CA VAL A 20 5.58 10.03 -30.60
C VAL A 20 6.81 9.13 -30.65
N ALA A 21 7.96 9.63 -31.08
CA ALA A 21 9.22 8.88 -31.08
C ALA A 21 9.63 8.47 -29.66
N ALA A 22 9.55 9.37 -28.68
CA ALA A 22 9.84 9.06 -27.27
C ALA A 22 8.84 8.06 -26.66
N VAL A 23 7.56 8.14 -27.03
CA VAL A 23 6.53 7.17 -26.60
C VAL A 23 6.74 5.80 -27.26
N VAL A 24 7.10 5.78 -28.54
CA VAL A 24 7.41 4.55 -29.29
C VAL A 24 8.70 3.91 -28.76
N ASP A 25 9.73 4.68 -28.46
CA ASP A 25 10.97 4.17 -27.84
C ASP A 25 10.73 3.66 -26.42
N ARG A 26 9.90 4.33 -25.62
CA ARG A 26 9.47 3.79 -24.31
C ARG A 26 8.69 2.49 -24.43
N ARG A 27 7.82 2.38 -25.44
CA ARG A 27 7.05 1.16 -25.70
C ARG A 27 7.93 0.04 -26.25
N ARG A 28 8.92 0.35 -27.10
CA ARG A 28 9.92 -0.59 -27.61
C ARG A 28 10.91 -1.03 -26.53
N ALA A 29 11.36 -0.13 -25.65
CA ALA A 29 12.16 -0.47 -24.47
C ALA A 29 11.36 -1.33 -23.47
N ARG A 30 10.05 -1.05 -23.29
CA ARG A 30 9.15 -1.91 -22.51
C ARG A 30 8.91 -3.28 -23.15
N ALA A 31 8.78 -3.36 -24.46
CA ALA A 31 8.65 -4.63 -25.18
C ALA A 31 9.96 -5.43 -25.12
N ALA A 32 11.11 -4.76 -25.27
CA ALA A 32 12.44 -5.37 -25.16
C ALA A 32 12.77 -5.85 -23.73
N MET A 33 12.15 -5.30 -22.68
CA MET A 33 12.23 -5.84 -21.32
C MET A 33 11.43 -7.13 -21.12
N CYS A 34 10.45 -7.42 -21.99
CA CYS A 34 9.49 -8.52 -21.79
C CYS A 34 9.58 -9.63 -22.84
N GLU A 35 10.29 -9.45 -23.95
CA GLU A 35 10.55 -10.50 -24.94
C GLU A 35 11.86 -11.24 -24.59
N GLY A 36 11.74 -12.42 -23.99
CA GLY A 36 12.85 -13.37 -23.83
C GLY A 36 13.85 -13.09 -22.70
N ALA A 37 13.66 -12.03 -21.91
CA ALA A 37 14.47 -11.80 -20.72
C ALA A 37 14.16 -12.85 -19.63
N PRO A 38 15.17 -13.33 -18.87
CA PRO A 38 14.97 -14.22 -17.73
C PRO A 38 13.99 -13.62 -16.70
N PRO A 39 13.50 -14.38 -15.70
CA PRO A 39 12.68 -13.82 -14.62
C PRO A 39 13.49 -12.83 -13.78
N VAL A 40 13.67 -11.61 -14.30
CA VAL A 40 14.40 -10.54 -13.64
C VAL A 40 13.37 -9.75 -12.85
N LEU A 41 13.76 -9.41 -11.62
CA LEU A 41 13.24 -8.24 -10.92
C LEU A 41 13.13 -7.11 -11.95
N ASP A 42 11.93 -6.58 -12.16
CA ASP A 42 11.89 -5.36 -12.96
C ASP A 42 12.71 -4.28 -12.25
N ALA A 43 13.18 -3.28 -13.01
CA ALA A 43 13.93 -2.16 -12.44
C ALA A 43 13.14 -1.38 -11.36
N ASP A 44 11.87 -1.72 -11.14
CA ASP A 44 10.94 -1.09 -10.21
C ASP A 44 10.73 -1.91 -8.93
N GLY A 45 11.43 -3.04 -8.78
CA GLY A 45 11.36 -3.87 -7.58
C GLY A 45 10.04 -4.63 -7.44
N VAL A 46 9.45 -5.14 -8.52
CA VAL A 46 8.28 -6.02 -8.45
C VAL A 46 8.63 -7.44 -8.88
N ARG A 47 8.15 -8.43 -8.12
CA ARG A 47 8.26 -9.86 -8.41
C ARG A 47 6.87 -10.50 -8.34
N VAL A 48 6.43 -11.16 -9.40
CA VAL A 48 5.20 -11.96 -9.38
C VAL A 48 5.54 -13.45 -9.32
N MET A 49 4.97 -14.13 -8.35
CA MET A 49 5.07 -15.57 -8.13
C MET A 49 3.78 -16.23 -8.63
N VAL A 50 3.90 -17.36 -9.32
CA VAL A 50 2.79 -18.23 -9.70
C VAL A 50 3.01 -19.61 -9.14
N GLU A 51 1.96 -20.43 -9.11
CA GLU A 51 2.02 -21.81 -8.57
C GLU A 51 2.48 -21.86 -7.10
N SER A 52 2.27 -20.78 -6.36
CA SER A 52 2.52 -20.74 -4.92
C SER A 52 1.46 -21.55 -4.17
N GLU A 53 1.79 -22.02 -2.97
CA GLU A 53 0.89 -22.78 -2.10
C GLU A 53 0.64 -22.01 -0.79
N ILE A 54 -0.60 -21.99 -0.32
CA ILE A 54 -0.97 -21.46 1.00
C ILE A 54 -1.57 -22.59 1.84
N ASP A 55 -0.99 -22.78 3.01
CA ASP A 55 -1.36 -23.79 3.98
C ASP A 55 -1.45 -23.20 5.39
N GLY A 56 -2.67 -22.84 5.81
CA GLY A 56 -2.88 -22.08 7.03
C GLY A 56 -2.16 -20.73 6.96
N PHE A 57 -1.15 -20.55 7.80
CA PHE A 57 -0.31 -19.34 7.90
C PHE A 57 1.03 -19.47 7.14
N VAL A 58 1.19 -20.54 6.36
CA VAL A 58 2.43 -20.81 5.62
C VAL A 58 2.20 -20.53 4.15
N LEU A 59 2.91 -19.52 3.64
CA LEU A 59 3.02 -19.21 2.23
C LEU A 59 4.30 -19.84 1.67
N ARG A 60 4.14 -20.78 0.74
CA ARG A 60 5.28 -21.39 0.04
C ARG A 60 5.43 -20.73 -1.33
N PRO A 61 6.59 -20.11 -1.61
CA PRO A 61 6.82 -19.49 -2.90
C PRO A 61 6.83 -20.56 -4.00
N GLY A 62 6.15 -20.25 -5.11
CA GLY A 62 6.19 -21.06 -6.32
C GLY A 62 7.35 -20.63 -7.24
N ARG A 63 7.09 -20.57 -8.54
CA ARG A 63 8.06 -20.05 -9.52
C ARG A 63 7.83 -18.56 -9.79
N VAL A 64 8.90 -17.85 -10.13
CA VAL A 64 8.78 -16.47 -10.64
C VAL A 64 8.14 -16.51 -12.02
N ALA A 65 7.08 -15.74 -12.23
CA ALA A 65 6.44 -15.60 -13.51
C ALA A 65 7.35 -14.88 -14.51
N ARG A 66 7.26 -15.28 -15.78
CA ARG A 66 7.88 -14.52 -16.87
C ARG A 66 7.00 -13.31 -17.21
N CYS A 67 7.60 -12.29 -17.82
CA CYS A 67 6.87 -11.09 -18.21
C CYS A 67 5.80 -11.35 -19.29
N ASP A 68 5.93 -12.45 -20.05
CA ASP A 68 5.00 -12.89 -21.07
C ASP A 68 3.98 -13.92 -20.55
N ASP A 69 4.00 -14.26 -19.26
CA ASP A 69 3.01 -15.15 -18.65
C ASP A 69 1.64 -14.46 -18.67
N PRO A 70 0.65 -14.97 -19.44
CA PRO A 70 -0.62 -14.26 -19.66
C PRO A 70 -1.45 -14.16 -18.38
N GLY A 71 -1.29 -15.09 -17.42
CA GLY A 71 -1.98 -15.03 -16.13
C GLY A 71 -1.35 -14.01 -15.18
N ALA A 72 -0.02 -13.88 -15.20
CA ALA A 72 0.69 -12.96 -14.31
C ALA A 72 0.81 -11.53 -14.84
N THR A 73 0.76 -11.33 -16.16
CA THR A 73 0.96 -10.02 -16.81
C THR A 73 0.02 -8.92 -16.26
N PRO A 74 -1.29 -9.17 -16.08
CA PRO A 74 -2.19 -8.17 -15.50
C PRO A 74 -1.81 -7.76 -14.08
N VAL A 75 -1.48 -8.74 -13.22
CA VAL A 75 -1.02 -8.50 -11.84
C VAL A 75 0.26 -7.69 -11.83
N TRP A 76 1.24 -8.09 -12.64
CA TRP A 76 2.52 -7.40 -12.71
C TRP A 76 2.36 -5.93 -13.11
N ARG A 77 1.59 -5.65 -14.17
CA ARG A 77 1.32 -4.27 -14.61
C ARG A 77 0.66 -3.46 -13.50
N LYS A 78 -0.35 -4.04 -12.85
CA LYS A 78 -1.12 -3.36 -11.80
C LYS A 78 -0.26 -3.04 -10.58
N VAL A 79 0.50 -4.01 -10.07
CA VAL A 79 1.42 -3.79 -8.93
C VAL A 79 2.46 -2.74 -9.27
N ARG A 80 3.16 -2.87 -10.42
CA ARG A 80 4.20 -1.91 -10.81
C ARG A 80 3.67 -0.48 -10.95
N ASP A 81 2.54 -0.32 -11.64
CA ASP A 81 1.98 1.01 -11.90
C ASP A 81 1.51 1.65 -10.59
N LEU A 82 0.85 0.89 -9.70
CA LEU A 82 0.39 1.40 -8.41
C LEU A 82 1.51 1.64 -7.39
N VAL A 83 2.56 0.80 -7.35
CA VAL A 83 3.73 1.04 -6.49
C VAL A 83 4.41 2.35 -6.85
N ARG A 84 4.56 2.64 -8.15
CA ARG A 84 5.13 3.90 -8.63
C ARG A 84 4.24 5.09 -8.33
N GLU A 85 2.93 4.97 -8.61
CA GLU A 85 1.97 6.05 -8.40
C GLU A 85 1.82 6.42 -6.91
N ALA A 86 1.75 5.42 -6.04
CA ALA A 86 1.60 5.58 -4.60
C ALA A 86 2.95 5.76 -3.86
N GLN A 87 4.09 5.67 -4.56
CA GLN A 87 5.44 5.78 -4.00
C GLN A 87 5.74 4.74 -2.90
N LEU A 88 5.27 3.50 -3.08
CA LEU A 88 5.33 2.42 -2.09
C LEU A 88 6.61 1.58 -2.16
N VAL A 89 7.74 2.19 -2.51
CA VAL A 89 9.04 1.50 -2.58
C VAL A 89 9.51 1.14 -1.17
N ARG A 90 9.90 -0.12 -0.95
CA ARG A 90 10.38 -0.61 0.35
C ARG A 90 11.70 0.06 0.74
N PRO A 91 11.92 0.36 2.03
CA PRO A 91 13.09 1.09 2.50
C PRO A 91 14.35 0.21 2.45
N ASP A 92 14.18 -1.12 2.54
CA ASP A 92 15.24 -2.12 2.47
C ASP A 92 15.63 -2.48 1.02
N GLY A 93 15.02 -1.83 0.03
CA GLY A 93 15.25 -2.11 -1.40
C GLY A 93 14.78 -3.50 -1.85
N ARG A 94 14.13 -4.30 -0.99
CA ARG A 94 13.57 -5.58 -1.40
C ARG A 94 12.39 -5.35 -2.33
N PRO A 95 12.16 -6.28 -3.28
CA PRO A 95 11.01 -6.17 -4.14
C PRO A 95 9.70 -6.35 -3.37
N VAL A 96 8.63 -5.77 -3.92
CA VAL A 96 7.26 -6.20 -3.64
C VAL A 96 7.05 -7.55 -4.33
N VAL A 97 6.75 -8.57 -3.53
CA VAL A 97 6.44 -9.91 -4.02
C VAL A 97 4.93 -10.11 -4.02
N ALA A 98 4.37 -10.52 -5.15
CA ALA A 98 2.94 -10.80 -5.30
C ALA A 98 2.72 -12.24 -5.79
N HIS A 99 1.95 -13.01 -5.04
CA HIS A 99 1.59 -14.39 -5.35
C HIS A 99 0.24 -14.40 -6.06
N HIS A 100 0.24 -14.74 -7.35
CA HIS A 100 -0.97 -14.81 -8.15
C HIS A 100 -1.57 -16.23 -8.13
N ALA A 101 -2.87 -16.30 -7.83
CA ALA A 101 -3.68 -17.51 -7.77
C ALA A 101 -3.00 -18.66 -7.01
N PRO A 102 -2.50 -18.44 -5.78
CA PRO A 102 -1.92 -19.53 -5.02
C PRO A 102 -2.95 -20.62 -4.76
N LYS A 103 -2.49 -21.86 -4.77
CA LYS A 103 -3.30 -23.03 -4.46
C LYS A 103 -3.36 -23.24 -2.95
N THR A 104 -4.50 -23.69 -2.46
CA THR A 104 -4.59 -24.27 -1.11
C THR A 104 -4.13 -25.72 -1.14
N ARG A 105 -3.87 -26.34 0.03
CA ARG A 105 -3.58 -27.80 0.16
C ARG A 105 -4.56 -28.74 -0.56
N ARG A 106 -5.76 -28.27 -0.91
CA ARG A 106 -6.77 -29.03 -1.67
C ARG A 106 -6.69 -28.79 -3.18
N ASP A 107 -5.59 -28.19 -3.66
CA ASP A 107 -5.39 -27.74 -5.04
C ASP A 107 -6.46 -26.76 -5.56
N LEU A 108 -7.24 -26.16 -4.65
CA LEU A 108 -8.21 -25.14 -4.99
C LEU A 108 -7.51 -23.78 -5.02
N PRO A 109 -7.56 -23.03 -6.14
CA PRO A 109 -7.02 -21.68 -6.18
C PRO A 109 -7.81 -20.76 -5.25
N LEU A 110 -7.13 -19.86 -4.54
CA LEU A 110 -7.81 -18.75 -3.88
C LEU A 110 -8.50 -17.89 -4.95
N ALA A 111 -9.83 -17.83 -4.91
CA ALA A 111 -10.60 -17.22 -5.98
C ALA A 111 -10.58 -15.68 -5.90
N THR A 112 -10.96 -15.08 -4.77
CA THR A 112 -11.35 -13.65 -4.73
C THR A 112 -10.56 -12.78 -3.76
N ARG A 113 -9.54 -13.31 -3.07
CA ARG A 113 -8.86 -12.58 -1.99
C ARG A 113 -7.70 -11.75 -2.53
N LEU A 114 -7.66 -10.46 -2.20
CA LEU A 114 -6.46 -9.64 -2.31
C LEU A 114 -6.09 -9.20 -0.91
N GLU A 115 -4.90 -9.59 -0.45
CA GLU A 115 -4.44 -9.28 0.90
C GLU A 115 -2.92 -9.35 1.02
N VAL A 116 -2.38 -8.86 2.13
CA VAL A 116 -1.01 -9.18 2.54
C VAL A 116 -0.96 -10.40 3.45
N HIS A 117 -0.06 -11.32 3.14
CA HIS A 117 0.26 -12.43 4.01
C HIS A 117 1.09 -11.92 5.20
N GLU A 118 0.45 -11.81 6.36
CA GLU A 118 0.98 -11.16 7.58
C GLU A 118 2.40 -11.61 7.95
N ALA A 119 2.70 -12.91 7.86
CA ALA A 119 4.00 -13.44 8.27
C ALA A 119 5.16 -13.10 7.32
N SER A 120 4.90 -12.93 6.01
CA SER A 120 5.95 -12.61 5.02
C SER A 120 5.91 -11.15 4.56
N GLY A 121 4.80 -10.45 4.76
CA GLY A 121 4.57 -9.12 4.20
C GLY A 121 4.45 -9.13 2.67
N GLU A 122 4.12 -10.28 2.09
CA GLU A 122 4.00 -10.46 0.64
C GLU A 122 2.53 -10.43 0.22
N LEU A 123 2.26 -9.91 -0.97
CA LEU A 123 0.90 -9.77 -1.47
C LEU A 123 0.38 -11.12 -1.98
N VAL A 124 -0.84 -11.47 -1.61
CA VAL A 124 -1.59 -12.63 -2.11
C VAL A 124 -2.75 -12.12 -2.95
N CYS A 125 -2.74 -12.45 -4.23
CA CYS A 125 -3.78 -12.09 -5.18
C CYS A 125 -4.46 -13.35 -5.72
N GLY A 126 -5.70 -13.58 -5.32
CA GLY A 126 -6.55 -14.61 -5.90
C GLY A 126 -6.77 -14.41 -7.40
N ARG A 127 -7.22 -15.47 -8.07
CA ARG A 127 -7.39 -15.49 -9.53
C ARG A 127 -8.29 -14.36 -10.04
N ASP A 128 -9.41 -14.15 -9.35
CA ASP A 128 -10.47 -13.22 -9.73
C ASP A 128 -10.30 -11.85 -9.02
N ALA A 129 -9.26 -11.70 -8.19
CA ALA A 129 -8.97 -10.47 -7.45
C ALA A 129 -8.19 -9.43 -8.27
N VAL A 130 -7.77 -9.77 -9.49
CA VAL A 130 -7.06 -8.88 -10.41
C VAL A 130 -7.87 -7.62 -10.71
N ASP A 131 -9.18 -7.78 -10.89
CA ASP A 131 -10.10 -6.70 -11.27
C ASP A 131 -10.63 -5.88 -10.08
N THR A 132 -10.18 -6.18 -8.86
CA THR A 132 -10.53 -5.41 -7.66
C THR A 132 -10.14 -3.92 -7.81
N ASP A 133 -10.93 -3.03 -7.19
CA ASP A 133 -10.70 -1.57 -7.22
C ASP A 133 -9.25 -1.21 -6.84
N ALA A 134 -8.69 -0.20 -7.52
CA ALA A 134 -7.33 0.25 -7.32
C ALA A 134 -7.04 0.69 -5.87
N SER A 135 -8.02 1.21 -5.15
CA SER A 135 -7.88 1.59 -3.74
C SER A 135 -7.55 0.39 -2.86
N VAL A 136 -8.14 -0.79 -3.14
CA VAL A 136 -7.85 -2.02 -2.39
C VAL A 136 -6.42 -2.47 -2.67
N TRP A 137 -5.99 -2.41 -3.93
CA TRP A 137 -4.60 -2.70 -4.29
C TRP A 137 -3.61 -1.77 -3.59
N ILE A 138 -3.86 -0.46 -3.57
CA ILE A 138 -3.00 0.50 -2.89
C ILE A 138 -2.98 0.25 -1.37
N HIS A 139 -4.13 -0.08 -0.78
CA HIS A 139 -4.25 -0.42 0.64
C HIS A 139 -3.36 -1.64 0.98
N GLU A 140 -3.50 -2.74 0.26
CA GLU A 140 -2.70 -3.94 0.49
C GLU A 140 -1.21 -3.74 0.17
N LEU A 141 -0.88 -2.98 -0.88
CA LEU A 141 0.51 -2.63 -1.17
C LEU A 141 1.12 -1.76 -0.07
N THR A 142 0.31 -0.94 0.61
CA THR A 142 0.75 -0.17 1.77
C THR A 142 1.07 -1.11 2.93
N HIS A 143 0.24 -2.12 3.20
CA HIS A 143 0.56 -3.17 4.18
C HIS A 143 1.88 -3.87 3.85
N ALA A 144 2.10 -4.25 2.59
CA ALA A 144 3.36 -4.89 2.16
C ALA A 144 4.57 -3.96 2.35
N ARG A 145 4.38 -2.65 2.17
CA ARG A 145 5.41 -1.62 2.40
C ARG A 145 5.74 -1.44 3.88
N VAL A 146 4.74 -1.51 4.76
CA VAL A 146 4.92 -1.26 6.21
C VAL A 146 5.13 -2.54 7.02
N ALA A 147 4.96 -3.71 6.42
CA ALA A 147 5.32 -5.01 6.96
C ALA A 147 6.85 -5.16 7.03
N THR A 148 7.45 -4.51 8.04
CA THR A 148 8.89 -4.54 8.32
C THR A 148 9.13 -4.73 9.81
N GLY A 149 10.14 -5.54 10.14
CA GLY A 149 10.58 -5.77 11.52
C GLY A 149 9.84 -6.90 12.23
N THR A 150 10.17 -7.08 13.50
CA THR A 150 9.52 -8.06 14.38
C THR A 150 8.23 -7.46 14.91
N ALA A 151 7.10 -8.14 14.72
CA ALA A 151 5.82 -7.71 15.30
C ALA A 151 5.81 -7.87 16.83
N PRO A 152 5.05 -7.04 17.56
CA PRO A 152 4.81 -7.22 18.99
C PRO A 152 4.23 -8.60 19.29
N ARG A 153 4.59 -9.17 20.43
CA ARG A 153 4.06 -10.46 20.91
C ARG A 153 2.78 -10.24 21.70
N ALA A 154 2.71 -9.15 22.46
CA ALA A 154 1.52 -8.79 23.20
C ALA A 154 0.38 -8.43 22.25
N ARG A 155 -0.77 -9.08 22.43
CA ARG A 155 -1.94 -8.93 21.56
C ARG A 155 -2.40 -7.47 21.43
N GLY A 156 -2.45 -6.73 22.54
CA GLY A 156 -2.87 -5.32 22.52
C GLY A 156 -1.95 -4.43 21.68
N ALA A 157 -0.63 -4.56 21.84
CA ALA A 157 0.34 -3.82 21.04
C ALA A 157 0.31 -4.24 19.56
N HIS A 158 0.12 -5.53 19.29
CA HIS A 158 -0.06 -6.07 17.94
C HIS A 158 -1.31 -5.51 17.25
N ASP A 159 -2.44 -5.49 17.95
CA ASP A 159 -3.72 -4.97 17.43
C ASP A 159 -3.64 -3.46 17.18
N VAL A 160 -2.94 -2.70 18.02
CA VAL A 160 -2.64 -1.28 17.79
C VAL A 160 -1.74 -1.07 16.57
N LEU A 161 -0.68 -1.85 16.42
CA LEU A 161 0.19 -1.80 15.24
C LEU A 161 -0.60 -2.09 13.96
N ARG A 162 -1.51 -3.08 13.99
CA ARG A 162 -2.43 -3.36 12.89
C ARG A 162 -3.33 -2.17 12.59
N ALA A 163 -3.96 -1.56 13.59
CA ALA A 163 -4.80 -0.38 13.38
C ALA A 163 -4.04 0.79 12.74
N LEU A 164 -2.77 1.01 13.12
CA LEU A 164 -1.92 2.02 12.47
C LEU A 164 -1.61 1.66 11.00
N GLY A 165 -1.36 0.38 10.72
CA GLY A 165 -1.18 -0.13 9.35
C GLY A 165 -2.43 0.05 8.50
N GLU A 166 -3.60 -0.31 9.03
CA GLU A 166 -4.92 -0.11 8.39
C GLU A 166 -5.16 1.37 8.09
N ALA A 167 -4.84 2.25 9.05
CA ALA A 167 -4.97 3.69 8.88
C ALA A 167 -4.10 4.21 7.73
N ALA A 168 -2.84 3.75 7.66
CA ALA A 168 -1.93 4.12 6.58
C ALA A 168 -2.42 3.61 5.22
N GLY A 169 -2.86 2.35 5.15
CA GLY A 169 -3.39 1.74 3.93
C GLY A 169 -4.59 2.50 3.38
N ASP A 170 -5.57 2.80 4.25
CA ASP A 170 -6.75 3.56 3.86
C ASP A 170 -6.41 4.99 3.46
N PHE A 171 -5.61 5.70 4.26
CA PHE A 171 -5.22 7.07 3.95
C PHE A 171 -4.45 7.19 2.63
N VAL A 172 -3.49 6.31 2.37
CA VAL A 172 -2.70 6.33 1.13
C VAL A 172 -3.59 6.01 -0.07
N ALA A 173 -4.45 4.99 0.04
CA ALA A 173 -5.38 4.64 -1.02
C ALA A 173 -6.34 5.79 -1.37
N ALA A 174 -6.95 6.41 -0.36
CA ALA A 174 -7.84 7.56 -0.55
C ALA A 174 -7.12 8.78 -1.14
N SER A 175 -5.89 9.03 -0.70
CA SER A 175 -5.10 10.19 -1.14
C SER A 175 -4.55 10.04 -2.55
N VAL A 176 -4.19 8.83 -2.96
CA VAL A 176 -3.73 8.55 -4.33
C VAL A 176 -4.90 8.55 -5.30
N THR A 177 -6.00 7.90 -4.95
CA THR A 177 -7.18 7.83 -5.83
C THR A 177 -8.04 9.09 -5.83
N GLY A 178 -7.82 10.01 -4.88
CA GLY A 178 -8.62 11.23 -4.72
C GLY A 178 -10.06 10.97 -4.27
N ARG A 179 -10.36 9.80 -3.71
CA ARG A 179 -11.70 9.40 -3.25
C ARG A 179 -11.68 9.10 -1.76
N ALA A 180 -12.72 9.51 -1.03
CA ALA A 180 -12.89 9.16 0.38
C ALA A 180 -13.35 7.69 0.57
N THR A 181 -13.90 7.07 -0.47
CA THR A 181 -14.39 5.69 -0.44
C THR A 181 -13.32 4.71 -0.89
N ILE A 182 -13.14 3.63 -0.13
CA ILE A 182 -12.16 2.57 -0.37
C ILE A 182 -12.89 1.23 -0.46
N GLY A 183 -12.61 0.48 -1.51
CA GLY A 183 -13.22 -0.83 -1.74
C GLY A 183 -14.13 -0.88 -2.95
N SER A 184 -14.97 -1.91 -3.00
CA SER A 184 -15.96 -2.14 -4.06
C SER A 184 -17.37 -1.97 -3.51
N SER A 185 -18.39 -2.00 -4.37
CA SER A 185 -19.80 -1.83 -3.98
C SER A 185 -20.31 -2.77 -2.89
N LEU A 186 -19.60 -3.86 -2.59
CA LEU A 186 -19.97 -4.84 -1.56
C LEU A 186 -19.33 -4.54 -0.19
N VAL A 187 -18.16 -3.92 -0.17
CA VAL A 187 -17.42 -3.57 1.05
C VAL A 187 -16.76 -2.21 0.80
N VAL A 188 -17.39 -1.16 1.31
CA VAL A 188 -16.91 0.22 1.19
C VAL A 188 -16.61 0.75 2.58
N ARG A 189 -15.37 1.22 2.80
CA ARG A 189 -15.06 2.14 3.89
C ARG A 189 -15.11 3.56 3.35
N ASP A 190 -15.88 4.42 4.01
CA ASP A 190 -16.03 5.82 3.64
C ASP A 190 -15.35 6.70 4.69
N LEU A 191 -14.22 7.31 4.33
CA LEU A 191 -13.47 8.20 5.22
C LEU A 191 -14.23 9.49 5.58
N SER A 192 -15.37 9.79 4.93
CA SER A 192 -16.25 10.88 5.33
C SER A 192 -17.23 10.52 6.47
N ALA A 193 -17.42 9.22 6.74
CA ALA A 193 -18.31 8.69 7.75
C ALA A 193 -17.68 7.54 8.56
N PRO A 194 -16.56 7.78 9.28
CA PRO A 194 -15.93 6.76 10.11
C PRO A 194 -16.79 6.36 11.32
N PRO A 195 -16.48 5.22 11.98
CA PRO A 195 -17.20 4.77 13.17
C PRO A 195 -17.05 5.70 14.40
N ARG A 196 -16.07 6.61 14.42
CA ARG A 196 -15.79 7.58 15.52
C ARG A 196 -15.67 6.90 16.89
N LEU A 197 -14.73 5.98 17.00
CA LEU A 197 -14.54 5.18 18.21
C LEU A 197 -13.86 5.97 19.34
N GLY A 198 -12.99 6.93 18.97
CA GLY A 198 -12.30 7.79 19.93
C GLY A 198 -11.42 7.04 20.95
N PRO A 199 -11.08 7.69 22.08
CA PRO A 199 -10.20 7.15 23.12
C PRO A 199 -10.64 5.80 23.71
N GLU A 200 -11.95 5.57 23.84
CA GLU A 200 -12.49 4.33 24.40
C GLU A 200 -12.25 3.13 23.49
N GLY A 201 -12.44 3.30 22.18
CA GLY A 201 -12.14 2.26 21.21
C GLY A 201 -10.66 1.88 21.20
N PHE A 202 -9.77 2.87 21.29
CA PHE A 202 -8.34 2.61 21.40
C PHE A 202 -7.99 1.90 22.71
N ALA A 203 -8.55 2.32 23.85
CA ALA A 203 -8.32 1.66 25.13
C ALA A 203 -8.72 0.17 25.06
N ALA A 204 -9.90 -0.12 24.53
CA ALA A 204 -10.37 -1.50 24.35
C ALA A 204 -9.49 -2.33 23.39
N LEU A 205 -8.98 -1.71 22.32
CA LEU A 205 -8.02 -2.33 21.40
C LEU A 205 -6.69 -2.64 22.12
N SER A 206 -6.16 -1.67 22.88
CA SER A 206 -4.87 -1.76 23.55
C SER A 206 -4.82 -2.82 24.67
N LEU A 207 -5.98 -3.20 25.21
CA LEU A 207 -6.10 -4.29 26.19
C LEU A 207 -6.09 -5.68 25.53
N GLY A 208 -6.18 -5.77 24.20
CA GLY A 208 -6.12 -7.05 23.47
C GLY A 208 -7.30 -7.99 23.77
N HIS A 209 -8.43 -7.46 24.24
CA HIS A 209 -9.61 -8.28 24.55
C HIS A 209 -10.32 -8.82 23.29
N GLY A 210 -9.99 -8.31 22.10
CA GLY A 210 -10.58 -8.73 20.82
C GLY A 210 -12.02 -8.25 20.60
N VAL A 211 -12.47 -7.30 21.40
CA VAL A 211 -13.83 -6.72 21.32
C VAL A 211 -13.90 -5.64 20.23
N VAL A 212 -12.77 -4.96 19.97
CA VAL A 212 -12.66 -3.92 18.95
C VAL A 212 -11.81 -4.41 17.81
N ASP A 213 -12.32 -4.25 16.59
CA ASP A 213 -11.63 -4.58 15.36
C ASP A 213 -10.55 -3.52 15.03
N PRO A 214 -9.26 -3.91 14.85
CA PRO A 214 -8.21 -3.00 14.40
C PRO A 214 -8.60 -2.19 13.15
N HIS A 215 -9.38 -2.76 12.22
CA HIS A 215 -9.82 -2.05 11.02
C HIS A 215 -10.71 -0.85 11.36
N ALA A 216 -11.56 -0.96 12.39
CA ALA A 216 -12.47 0.12 12.77
C ALA A 216 -11.72 1.30 13.41
N VAL A 217 -10.70 1.02 14.23
CA VAL A 217 -9.82 2.06 14.78
C VAL A 217 -8.94 2.66 13.68
N GLY A 218 -8.38 1.83 12.80
CA GLY A 218 -7.60 2.29 11.66
C GLY A 218 -8.39 3.20 10.72
N TRP A 219 -9.65 2.87 10.45
CA TRP A 219 -10.56 3.70 9.66
C TRP A 219 -10.78 5.08 10.30
N ASP A 220 -11.01 5.15 11.62
CA ASP A 220 -11.17 6.42 12.33
C ASP A 220 -9.92 7.31 12.21
N ILE A 221 -8.73 6.72 12.37
CA ILE A 221 -7.44 7.42 12.19
C ILE A 221 -7.26 7.88 10.74
N ALA A 222 -7.55 7.01 9.76
CA ALA A 222 -7.44 7.34 8.34
C ALA A 222 -8.35 8.52 7.95
N ALA A 223 -9.58 8.53 8.46
CA ALA A 223 -10.53 9.62 8.23
C ALA A 223 -10.00 10.95 8.79
N ALA A 224 -9.46 10.95 10.01
CA ALA A 224 -8.85 12.12 10.60
C ALA A 224 -7.61 12.61 9.83
N LEU A 225 -6.75 11.71 9.34
CA LEU A 225 -5.64 12.07 8.45
C LEU A 225 -6.15 12.66 7.13
N TYR A 226 -7.18 12.07 6.53
CA TYR A 226 -7.70 12.46 5.22
C TYR A 226 -8.50 13.77 5.23
N ALA A 227 -9.05 14.18 6.38
CA ALA A 227 -9.91 15.36 6.50
C ALA A 227 -9.25 16.66 6.00
N ALA A 228 -7.92 16.78 6.16
CA ALA A 228 -7.14 17.96 5.80
C ALA A 228 -6.53 17.83 4.39
N PRO A 229 -6.89 18.69 3.41
CA PRO A 229 -6.40 18.60 2.03
C PRO A 229 -4.87 18.60 1.90
N GLU A 230 -4.18 19.39 2.71
CA GLU A 230 -2.72 19.51 2.75
C GLU A 230 -2.03 18.18 3.09
N ARG A 231 -2.67 17.33 3.88
CA ARG A 231 -2.14 16.00 4.23
C ARG A 231 -2.22 15.04 3.05
N ARG A 232 -3.09 15.26 2.08
CA ARG A 232 -3.22 14.38 0.89
C ARG A 232 -2.06 14.52 -0.09
N ALA A 233 -1.17 15.50 0.11
CA ALA A 233 -0.02 15.74 -0.75
C ALA A 233 0.96 14.56 -0.75
N PRO A 234 1.66 14.29 -1.88
CA PRO A 234 2.65 13.20 -1.96
C PRO A 234 3.73 13.25 -0.87
N SER A 235 4.21 14.43 -0.51
CA SER A 235 5.23 14.62 0.53
C SER A 235 4.77 14.16 1.91
N PHE A 236 3.51 14.44 2.27
CA PHE A 236 2.95 14.01 3.55
C PHE A 236 2.77 12.49 3.58
N ARG A 237 2.26 11.88 2.49
CA ARG A 237 2.15 10.41 2.37
C ARG A 237 3.50 9.72 2.55
N ALA A 238 4.53 10.20 1.85
CA ALA A 238 5.89 9.68 2.00
C ALA A 238 6.41 9.87 3.43
N GLY A 239 6.10 11.01 4.07
CA GLY A 239 6.41 11.25 5.48
C GLY A 239 5.76 10.25 6.42
N LEU A 240 4.45 10.01 6.28
CA LEU A 240 3.69 9.04 7.07
C LEU A 240 4.26 7.63 6.93
N LEU A 241 4.54 7.21 5.69
CA LEU A 241 5.13 5.89 5.42
C LEU A 241 6.49 5.70 6.08
N ARG A 242 7.28 6.77 6.29
CA ARG A 242 8.56 6.69 7.01
C ARG A 242 8.43 6.57 8.52
N CYS A 243 7.27 6.93 9.11
CA CYS A 243 6.98 6.51 10.49
C CYS A 243 7.10 4.97 10.61
N PHE A 244 6.77 4.28 9.51
CA PHE A 244 7.11 2.91 9.06
C PHE A 244 8.43 2.30 9.55
N ASP A 245 9.50 3.06 9.35
CA ASP A 245 10.80 2.47 9.03
C ASP A 245 11.63 2.10 10.27
N ALA A 246 11.23 2.57 11.45
CA ALA A 246 11.81 2.13 12.72
C ALA A 246 11.30 0.73 13.13
N PRO A 247 12.11 -0.07 13.85
CA PRO A 247 11.61 -1.31 14.47
C PRO A 247 10.43 -1.03 15.42
N ARG A 248 9.43 -1.91 15.45
CA ARG A 248 8.21 -1.82 16.29
C ARG A 248 8.04 -3.09 17.13
N ALA A 249 8.91 -3.30 18.11
CA ALA A 249 8.92 -4.52 18.93
C ALA A 249 8.35 -4.32 20.35
N GLU A 250 7.79 -3.14 20.62
CA GLU A 250 7.24 -2.78 21.92
C GLU A 250 5.99 -3.62 22.22
N ASP A 251 6.03 -4.37 23.33
CA ASP A 251 4.90 -5.18 23.80
C ASP A 251 3.88 -4.35 24.61
N ASP A 252 4.20 -3.09 24.94
CA ASP A 252 3.26 -2.15 25.53
C ASP A 252 2.65 -1.25 24.43
N ALA A 253 1.33 -1.20 24.37
CA ALA A 253 0.61 -0.46 23.33
C ALA A 253 0.85 1.06 23.39
N VAL A 254 1.05 1.63 24.58
CA VAL A 254 1.31 3.06 24.76
C VAL A 254 2.73 3.39 24.29
N GLU A 255 3.71 2.59 24.70
CA GLU A 255 5.09 2.75 24.25
C GLU A 255 5.23 2.53 22.74
N LEU A 256 4.48 1.58 22.15
CA LEU A 256 4.42 1.38 20.70
C LEU A 256 3.93 2.64 19.97
N VAL A 257 2.86 3.28 20.45
CA VAL A 257 2.36 4.52 19.86
C VAL A 257 3.38 5.66 20.02
N ARG A 258 4.02 5.78 21.18
CA ARG A 258 5.06 6.79 21.41
C ARG A 258 6.24 6.59 20.47
N ALA A 259 6.72 5.36 20.33
CA ALA A 259 7.81 4.99 19.42
C ALA A 259 7.43 5.29 17.96
N PHE A 260 6.21 4.95 17.55
CA PHE A 260 5.68 5.25 16.22
C PHE A 260 5.69 6.76 15.91
N VAL A 261 5.14 7.58 16.81
CA VAL A 261 5.12 9.04 16.63
C VAL A 261 6.53 9.63 16.66
N ALA A 262 7.42 9.14 17.52
CA ALA A 262 8.81 9.60 17.60
C ALA A 262 9.60 9.27 16.33
N ALA A 263 9.34 8.11 15.72
CA ALA A 263 9.94 7.69 14.46
C ALA A 263 9.49 8.53 13.26
N CYS A 264 8.35 9.23 13.36
CA CYS A 264 7.88 10.08 12.29
C CYS A 264 8.87 11.22 11.97
N PRO A 265 9.09 11.51 10.67
CA PRO A 265 9.85 12.67 10.22
C PRO A 265 9.28 14.00 10.75
N PRO A 266 10.11 15.02 11.06
CA PRO A 266 9.65 16.28 11.63
C PRO A 266 8.50 16.96 10.89
N GLU A 267 8.48 16.87 9.55
CA GLU A 267 7.50 17.50 8.67
C GLU A 267 6.07 16.93 8.80
N VAL A 268 5.92 15.69 9.27
CA VAL A 268 4.58 15.06 9.47
C VAL A 268 4.29 14.74 10.92
N ARG A 269 5.32 14.73 11.79
CA ARG A 269 5.21 14.29 13.18
C ARG A 269 4.13 15.06 13.95
N GLY A 270 4.07 16.38 13.81
CA GLY A 270 3.09 17.21 14.51
C GLY A 270 1.65 16.84 14.18
N GLU A 271 1.37 16.64 12.88
CA GLU A 271 0.05 16.27 12.38
C GLU A 271 -0.34 14.83 12.77
N VAL A 272 0.57 13.87 12.59
CA VAL A 272 0.36 12.47 13.00
C VAL A 272 0.10 12.40 14.51
N ARG A 273 0.90 13.11 15.30
CA ARG A 273 0.70 13.22 16.75
C ARG A 273 -0.67 13.80 17.11
N GLY A 274 -1.08 14.87 16.42
CA GLY A 274 -2.39 15.50 16.62
C GLY A 274 -3.55 14.54 16.35
N VAL A 275 -3.49 13.78 15.26
CA VAL A 275 -4.50 12.77 14.92
C VAL A 275 -4.52 11.63 15.92
N VAL A 276 -3.35 11.06 16.26
CA VAL A 276 -3.27 9.96 17.22
C VAL A 276 -3.83 10.37 18.58
N ARG A 277 -3.55 11.60 19.05
CA ARG A 277 -4.13 12.13 20.30
C ARG A 277 -5.65 12.18 20.31
N GLN A 278 -6.31 12.38 19.16
CA GLN A 278 -7.78 12.42 19.09
C GLN A 278 -8.40 11.04 19.34
N VAL A 279 -7.66 9.97 19.05
CA VAL A 279 -8.15 8.60 19.17
C VAL A 279 -7.57 7.86 20.38
N THR A 280 -6.56 8.40 21.06
CA THR A 280 -5.96 7.79 22.27
C THR A 280 -6.41 8.49 23.55
N PRO A 281 -6.46 7.80 24.71
CA PRO A 281 -6.63 8.44 26.02
C PRO A 281 -5.62 9.55 26.31
N GLU A 282 -5.99 10.49 27.17
CA GLU A 282 -5.10 11.54 27.64
C GLU A 282 -3.82 10.95 28.28
N GLY A 283 -2.67 11.57 28.03
CA GLY A 283 -1.37 11.14 28.57
C GLY A 283 -0.66 10.03 27.79
N VAL A 284 -1.31 9.41 26.79
CA VAL A 284 -0.65 8.41 25.91
C VAL A 284 0.43 9.06 25.06
N VAL A 285 0.14 10.22 24.46
CA VAL A 285 1.11 10.94 23.60
C VAL A 285 1.46 12.30 24.21
N PRO A 286 2.66 12.49 24.79
CA PRO A 286 3.05 13.71 25.50
C PRO A 286 3.17 14.91 24.57
N GLU A 287 3.07 16.13 25.15
CA GLU A 287 2.94 17.42 24.47
C GLU A 287 3.91 17.71 23.32
#